data_AF-A0A8X6IAE3-F1
#
_entry.id   AF-A0A8X6IAE3-F1
#
_cell.length_a   1.000
_cell.length_b   1.000
_cell.length_c   1.000
_cell.angle_alpha   90.00
_cell.angle_beta   90.00
_cell.angle_gamma   90.00
#
_symmetry.space_group_name_H-M   'P 1'
#
loop_
_entity.id
_entity.type
_entity.pdbx_description
1 polymer ?
#
loop_
_entity_poly.entity_id
_entity_poly.type
_entity_poly.pdbx_seq_one_letter_code
_entity_poly.pdbx_strand_id
1 'polypeptide(L)'
;MVLDVRLDLIRKVKKRDFCPIALSAIALETIHTGFPLNKWFHIYTDGSLLDFSQGAGAFGESFVFYLRVGTFTTLFDEKLEAIHVALEQLAVRLDTFERTVMS
;
A
#
# COMPACT_ATOMS: atom_id res chain seq x y z
N MET A 1 17.63 -11.89 -7.16
CA MET A 1 16.39 -11.75 -6.39
C MET A 1 15.24 -12.04 -7.33
N VAL A 2 14.52 -13.15 -7.16
CA VAL A 2 13.28 -13.39 -7.93
C VAL A 2 12.17 -12.69 -7.17
N LEU A 3 11.55 -11.69 -7.80
CA LEU A 3 10.36 -11.04 -7.25
C LEU A 3 9.18 -11.97 -7.53
N ASP A 4 8.59 -12.54 -6.48
CA ASP A 4 7.28 -13.19 -6.59
C ASP A 4 6.21 -12.09 -6.59
N VAL A 5 5.71 -11.75 -7.78
CA VAL A 5 4.75 -10.65 -7.96
C VAL A 5 3.35 -11.23 -8.12
N ARG A 6 2.45 -10.90 -7.19
CA ARG A 6 1.04 -11.33 -7.23
C ARG A 6 0.14 -10.15 -7.59
N LEU A 7 -0.18 -10.02 -8.87
CA LEU A 7 -1.04 -8.94 -9.40
C LEU A 7 -2.48 -9.39 -9.68
N ASP A 8 -2.75 -10.69 -9.59
CA ASP A 8 -4.06 -11.24 -9.90
C ASP A 8 -5.05 -11.03 -8.76
N LEU A 9 -6.28 -10.66 -9.12
CA LEU A 9 -7.41 -10.69 -8.20
C LEU A 9 -7.84 -12.14 -7.95
N ILE A 10 -8.43 -12.40 -6.77
CA ILE A 10 -8.97 -13.72 -6.43
C ILE A 10 -10.04 -14.19 -7.42
N ARG A 11 -10.70 -13.24 -8.09
CA ARG A 11 -11.65 -13.46 -9.17
C ARG A 11 -11.24 -12.68 -10.41
N LYS A 12 -11.25 -13.36 -11.57
CA LYS A 12 -11.10 -12.70 -12.87
C LYS A 12 -12.30 -11.80 -13.14
N VAL A 13 -12.04 -10.50 -13.26
CA VAL A 13 -13.06 -9.49 -13.58
C VAL A 13 -12.58 -8.57 -14.69
N LYS A 14 -13.50 -8.08 -15.50
CA LYS A 14 -13.24 -7.01 -16.46
C LYS A 14 -13.76 -5.72 -15.88
N LYS A 15 -12.91 -4.70 -15.83
CA LYS A 15 -13.23 -3.38 -15.23
C LYS A 15 -14.53 -2.76 -15.75
N ARG A 16 -14.85 -2.97 -17.03
CA ARG A 16 -16.05 -2.44 -17.69
C ARG A 16 -17.36 -3.14 -17.28
N ASP A 17 -17.29 -4.34 -16.70
CA ASP A 17 -18.47 -5.16 -16.39
C ASP A 17 -18.97 -4.94 -14.95
N PHE A 18 -18.24 -4.16 -14.13
CA PHE A 18 -18.51 -3.96 -12.70
C PHE A 18 -18.49 -2.49 -12.33
N CYS A 19 -19.34 -2.09 -11.37
CA CYS A 19 -19.27 -0.75 -10.79
C CYS A 19 -18.04 -0.61 -9.87
N PRO A 20 -17.55 0.62 -9.61
CA PRO A 20 -16.37 0.85 -8.78
C PRO A 20 -16.47 0.25 -7.36
N ILE A 21 -17.66 0.27 -6.76
CA ILE A 21 -17.90 -0.29 -5.42
C ILE A 21 -17.69 -1.81 -5.43
N ALA A 22 -18.23 -2.50 -6.43
CA ALA A 22 -18.05 -3.95 -6.56
C ALA A 22 -16.58 -4.31 -6.84
N LEU A 23 -15.86 -3.51 -7.64
CA LEU A 23 -14.42 -3.70 -7.86
C LEU A 23 -13.61 -3.48 -6.58
N SER A 24 -13.95 -2.47 -5.79
CA SER A 24 -13.32 -2.20 -4.49
C SER A 24 -13.53 -3.36 -3.52
N ALA A 25 -14.75 -3.91 -3.44
CA ALA A 25 -15.03 -5.07 -2.60
C ALA A 25 -14.18 -6.30 -2.99
N ILE A 26 -14.02 -6.57 -4.28
CA ILE A 26 -13.17 -7.69 -4.77
C ILE A 26 -11.69 -7.45 -4.45
N ALA A 27 -11.22 -6.21 -4.56
CA ALA A 27 -9.85 -5.86 -4.21
C ALA A 27 -9.61 -6.09 -2.70
N LEU A 28 -10.53 -5.64 -1.85
CA LEU A 28 -10.47 -5.87 -0.40
C LEU A 28 -10.52 -7.36 -0.05
N GLU A 29 -11.41 -8.13 -0.69
CA GLU A 29 -11.48 -9.59 -0.53
C GLU A 29 -10.17 -10.27 -0.94
N THR A 30 -9.56 -9.83 -2.04
CA THR A 30 -8.26 -10.32 -2.51
C THR A 30 -7.17 -10.05 -1.48
N ILE A 31 -7.11 -8.82 -0.93
CA ILE A 31 -6.13 -8.46 0.10
C ILE A 31 -6.34 -9.32 1.35
N HIS A 32 -7.57 -9.42 1.85
CA HIS A 32 -7.89 -10.14 3.08
C HIS A 32 -7.61 -11.64 2.98
N THR A 33 -7.90 -12.25 1.82
CA THR A 33 -7.73 -13.69 1.61
C THR A 33 -6.28 -14.05 1.24
N GLY A 34 -5.65 -13.25 0.38
CA GLY A 34 -4.28 -13.49 -0.10
C GLY A 34 -3.20 -13.13 0.92
N PHE A 35 -3.49 -12.14 1.78
CA PHE A 35 -2.58 -11.59 2.77
C PHE A 35 -3.33 -11.41 4.10
N PRO A 36 -3.58 -12.49 4.87
CA PRO A 36 -4.31 -12.37 6.13
C PRO A 36 -3.45 -11.74 7.23
N LEU A 37 -4.07 -10.89 8.05
CA LEU A 37 -3.43 -10.11 9.13
C LEU A 37 -2.64 -10.94 10.14
N ASN A 38 -2.99 -12.22 10.35
CA ASN A 38 -2.27 -13.10 11.27
C ASN A 38 -0.96 -13.68 10.71
N LYS A 39 -0.69 -13.48 9.42
CA LYS A 39 0.52 -13.99 8.73
C LYS A 39 1.34 -12.90 8.05
N TRP A 40 0.75 -11.73 7.83
CA TRP A 40 1.36 -10.63 7.09
C TRP A 40 1.32 -9.38 7.94
N PHE A 41 2.43 -8.64 7.96
CA PHE A 41 2.46 -7.29 8.48
C PHE A 41 1.86 -6.36 7.42
N HIS A 42 0.75 -5.68 7.77
CA HIS A 42 0.06 -4.78 6.83
C HIS A 42 0.56 -3.35 6.98
N ILE A 43 0.86 -2.73 5.84
CA ILE A 43 1.17 -1.32 5.74
C ILE A 43 0.19 -0.70 4.75
N TYR A 44 -0.52 0.31 5.22
CA TYR A 44 -1.46 1.09 4.43
C TYR A 44 -0.80 2.39 4.05
N THR A 45 -0.68 2.65 2.75
CA THR A 45 -0.10 3.88 2.22
C THR A 45 -1.20 4.81 1.75
N ASP A 46 -1.00 6.11 1.94
CA ASP A 46 -1.90 7.10 1.37
C ASP A 46 -1.14 8.33 0.89
N GLY A 47 -1.71 8.97 -0.12
CA GLY A 47 -1.28 10.27 -0.64
C GLY A 47 -2.32 11.32 -0.30
N SER A 48 -1.88 12.55 0.01
CA SER A 48 -2.80 13.62 0.38
C SER A 48 -2.38 14.94 -0.23
N LEU A 49 -3.36 15.71 -0.70
CA LEU A 49 -3.16 17.10 -1.10
C LEU A 49 -3.61 18.02 0.04
N LEU A 50 -2.66 18.58 0.78
CA LEU A 50 -2.92 19.54 1.87
C LEU A 50 -2.28 20.89 1.54
N ASP A 51 -3.07 21.95 1.51
CA ASP A 51 -2.62 23.33 1.26
C ASP A 51 -1.72 23.50 0.01
N PHE A 52 -2.16 22.95 -1.13
CA PHE A 52 -1.42 22.94 -2.40
C PHE A 52 -0.07 22.21 -2.35
N SER A 53 0.19 21.47 -1.28
CA SER A 53 1.38 20.66 -1.11
C SER A 53 1.02 19.19 -1.04
N GLN A 54 1.88 18.39 -1.66
CA GLN A 54 1.71 16.97 -1.75
C GLN A 54 2.34 16.27 -0.56
N GLY A 55 1.62 15.28 -0.04
CA GLY A 55 1.88 14.58 1.20
C GLY A 55 1.80 13.08 0.97
N ALA A 56 2.69 12.36 1.64
CA ALA A 56 2.77 10.92 1.60
C ALA A 56 2.75 10.39 3.03
N GLY A 57 2.00 9.33 3.27
CA GLY A 57 1.91 8.73 4.59
C GLY A 57 1.81 7.22 4.52
N ALA A 58 2.21 6.58 5.61
CA ALA A 58 1.96 5.17 5.80
C ALA A 58 1.62 4.87 7.26
N PHE A 59 0.75 3.88 7.43
CA PHE A 59 0.38 3.32 8.72
C PHE A 59 0.63 1.82 8.70
N GLY A 60 1.40 1.33 9.66
CA GLY A 60 1.50 -0.07 10.02
C GLY A 60 1.43 -0.22 11.53
N GLU A 61 1.29 -1.45 12.02
CA GLU A 61 1.15 -1.71 13.47
C GLU A 61 2.36 -1.19 14.28
N SER A 62 3.55 -1.19 13.69
CA SER A 62 4.80 -0.77 14.37
C SER A 62 5.26 0.66 14.07
N PHE A 63 4.67 1.35 13.09
CA PHE A 63 5.05 2.72 12.76
C PHE A 63 3.93 3.46 12.03
N VAL A 64 3.93 4.77 12.18
CA VAL A 64 3.09 5.69 11.41
C VAL A 64 3.93 6.90 11.04
N PHE A 65 3.79 7.39 9.81
CA PHE A 65 4.43 8.62 9.40
C PHE A 65 3.60 9.38 8.37
N TYR A 66 3.91 10.67 8.29
CA TYR A 66 3.46 11.56 7.25
C TYR A 66 4.64 12.46 6.87
N LEU A 67 4.84 12.68 5.58
CA LEU A 67 5.91 13.51 5.05
C LEU A 67 5.40 14.36 3.89
N ARG A 68 6.02 15.53 3.73
CA ARG A 68 5.76 16.42 2.60
C ARG A 68 6.71 16.04 1.46
N VAL A 69 6.16 15.73 0.30
CA VAL A 69 6.93 15.24 -0.87
C VAL A 69 7.48 16.42 -1.67
N GLY A 70 6.73 17.52 -1.73
CA GLY A 70 7.15 18.74 -2.40
C GLY A 70 6.02 19.42 -3.18
N THR A 71 6.40 20.37 -4.03
CA THR A 71 5.52 20.95 -5.05
C THR A 71 5.77 20.27 -6.40
N PHE A 72 4.77 20.30 -7.29
CA PHE A 72 4.83 19.73 -8.64
C PHE A 72 5.00 18.21 -8.73
N THR A 73 4.68 17.48 -7.66
CA THR A 73 4.63 16.00 -7.67
C THR A 73 3.23 15.52 -8.07
N THR A 74 3.09 14.22 -8.32
CA THR A 74 1.80 13.57 -8.59
C THR A 74 1.40 12.65 -7.42
N LEU A 75 0.12 12.32 -7.32
CA LEU A 75 -0.37 11.30 -6.37
C LEU A 75 0.37 9.96 -6.50
N PHE A 76 0.95 9.67 -7.66
CA PHE A 76 1.78 8.49 -7.87
C PHE A 76 3.14 8.64 -7.19
N ASP A 77 3.78 9.80 -7.32
CA ASP A 77 5.05 10.10 -6.65
C ASP A 77 4.90 10.08 -5.13
N GLU A 78 3.77 10.59 -4.60
CA GLU A 78 3.46 10.49 -3.17
C GLU A 78 3.43 9.05 -2.67
N LYS A 79 2.77 8.16 -3.41
CA LYS A 79 2.70 6.75 -3.04
C LYS A 79 4.06 6.07 -3.13
N LEU A 80 4.86 6.40 -4.15
CA LEU A 80 6.23 5.88 -4.25
C LEU A 80 7.08 6.31 -3.06
N GLU A 81 6.96 7.57 -2.64
CA GLU A 81 7.70 8.10 -1.50
C GLU A 81 7.24 7.44 -0.19
N ALA A 82 5.93 7.25 0.00
CA ALA A 82 5.39 6.49 1.14
C ALA A 82 5.94 5.05 1.17
N ILE A 83 5.95 4.36 0.02
CA ILE A 83 6.50 3.00 -0.07
C ILE A 83 7.99 3.00 0.24
N HIS A 84 8.75 3.96 -0.31
CA HIS A 84 10.19 4.07 -0.10
C HIS A 84 10.52 4.21 1.40
N VAL A 85 9.90 5.17 2.08
CA VAL A 85 10.13 5.41 3.51
C VAL A 85 9.62 4.25 4.36
N ALA A 86 8.49 3.62 4.00
CA ALA A 86 8.02 2.42 4.67
C ALA A 86 9.05 1.27 4.56
N LEU A 87 9.68 1.07 3.40
CA LEU A 87 10.74 0.07 3.21
C LEU A 87 11.98 0.38 4.07
N GLU A 88 12.37 1.66 4.19
CA GLU A 88 13.46 2.05 5.09
C GLU A 88 13.13 1.76 6.56
N GLN A 89 11.90 2.04 6.99
CA GLN A 89 11.43 1.70 8.34
C GLN A 89 11.40 0.18 8.58
N LEU A 90 11.12 -0.63 7.57
CA LEU A 90 11.17 -2.09 7.66
C LEU A 90 12.60 -2.62 7.69
N ALA A 91 13.51 -2.02 6.94
CA ALA A 91 14.91 -2.44 6.86
C ALA A 91 15.62 -2.36 8.23
N VAL A 92 15.17 -1.48 9.12
CA VAL A 92 15.68 -1.37 10.49
C VAL A 92 14.94 -2.26 11.50
N ARG A 93 13.94 -3.05 11.06
CA ARG A 93 13.07 -3.91 11.88
C ARG A 93 12.88 -5.32 11.27
N LEU A 94 13.88 -5.82 10.56
CA LEU A 94 13.77 -7.09 9.82
C LEU A 94 13.49 -8.32 10.69
N ASP A 95 13.69 -8.22 12.01
CA ASP A 95 13.43 -9.26 12.99
C ASP A 95 11.99 -9.25 13.55
N THR A 96 11.18 -8.24 13.21
CA THR A 96 9.84 -8.07 13.78
C THR A 96 8.71 -8.66 12.92
N PHE A 97 9.01 -9.15 11.72
CA PHE A 97 8.02 -9.72 10.80
C PHE A 97 8.66 -10.80 9.89
N GLU A 98 7.87 -11.81 9.51
CA GLU A 98 8.31 -12.80 8.51
C GLU A 98 7.95 -12.34 7.08
N ARG A 99 6.80 -11.67 6.94
CA ARG A 99 6.22 -11.27 5.65
C ARG A 99 5.49 -9.94 5.79
N THR A 100 5.54 -9.12 4.74
CA THR A 100 4.91 -7.80 4.71
C THR A 100 4.12 -7.61 3.43
N VAL A 101 2.97 -6.95 3.55
CA VAL A 101 2.14 -6.51 2.43
C VAL A 101 1.92 -5.00 2.53
N MET A 102 2.07 -4.31 1.41
CA MET A 102 1.77 -2.87 1.27
C MET A 102 0.54 -2.71 0.39
N SER A 103 -0.40 -1.88 0.81
CA SER A 103 -1.65 -1.57 0.11
C SER A 103 -1.89 -0.07 -0.02
#